data_AF-A0A7W8UTI2-F1
#
_entry.id   AF-A0A7W8UTI2-F1
#
_cell.length_a   1.000
_cell.length_b   1.000
_cell.length_c   1.000
_cell.angle_alpha   90.00
_cell.angle_beta   90.00
_cell.angle_gamma   90.00
#
_symmetry.space_group_name_H-M   'P 1'
#
loop_
_entity.id
_entity.type
_entity.pdbx_description
1 polymer ?
#
loop_
_entity_poly.entity_id
_entity_poly.type
_entity_poly.pdbx_seq_one_letter_code
_entity_poly.pdbx_strand_id
1 'polypeptide(L)' 'MKVLDCASEARDECHDRAGRRDVYLTFDDGPNPLCTPDVLDVLAEHRMPATFCVIGAYVEDQPKLI' A
#
# COMPACT_ATOMS: atom_id res chain seq x y z
N MET A 1 -3.34 21.88 14.02
CA MET A 1 -2.45 20.76 13.64
C MET A 1 -1.99 21.04 12.22
N LYS A 2 -0.68 21.04 11.96
CA LYS A 2 -0.16 21.29 10.62
C LYS A 2 -0.44 20.05 9.78
N VAL A 3 -1.23 20.20 8.72
CA VAL A 3 -1.24 19.27 7.60
C VAL A 3 0.20 19.22 7.10
N LEU A 4 0.87 18.08 7.25
CA LEU A 4 2.13 17.87 6.56
C LEU A 4 1.76 17.66 5.09
N ASP A 5 1.98 18.70 4.27
CA ASP A 5 2.19 18.52 2.85
C ASP A 5 3.51 17.76 2.69
N CYS A 6 3.43 16.43 2.74
CA CYS A 6 4.53 15.55 2.34
C CYS A 6 4.45 15.32 0.82
N ALA A 7 4.33 16.39 0.05
CA ALA A 7 4.63 16.35 -1.38
C ALA A 7 6.15 16.46 -1.55
N SER A 8 6.86 15.43 -1.09
CA SER A 8 8.22 15.18 -1.54
C SER A 8 8.14 14.98 -3.05
N GLU A 9 8.64 15.94 -3.83
CA GLU A 9 8.73 15.88 -5.28
C GLU A 9 9.43 14.57 -5.70
N ALA A 10 8.63 13.56 -6.06
CA ALA A 10 9.15 12.36 -6.70
C ALA A 10 9.84 12.83 -7.98
N ARG A 11 11.14 12.53 -8.11
CA ARG A 11 11.96 12.93 -9.26
C ARG A 11 11.23 12.55 -10.55
N ASP A 12 11.17 13.47 -11.51
CA ASP A 12 10.39 13.41 -12.77
C ASP A 12 10.82 12.28 -13.75
N GLU A 13 11.63 11.33 -13.30
CA GLU A 13 12.24 10.28 -14.11
C GLU A 13 11.48 8.93 -14.10
N CYS A 14 10.34 8.82 -13.40
CA CYS A 14 9.53 7.59 -13.36
C CYS A 14 8.23 7.71 -14.17
N HIS A 15 8.32 8.30 -15.36
CA HIS A 15 7.22 8.30 -16.31
C HIS A 15 7.19 6.99 -17.09
N ASP A 16 6.03 6.35 -17.23
CA ASP A 16 5.94 5.22 -18.16
C ASP A 16 6.10 5.68 -19.63
N ARG A 17 6.21 4.73 -20.57
CA ARG A 17 6.37 5.03 -22.01
C ARG A 17 5.24 5.90 -22.59
N ALA A 18 4.10 5.98 -21.93
CA ALA A 18 2.93 6.74 -22.36
C ALA A 18 2.85 8.14 -21.75
N GLY A 19 3.77 8.52 -20.86
CA GLY A 19 3.66 9.83 -20.23
C GLY A 19 2.52 9.89 -19.20
N ARG A 20 2.27 8.80 -18.44
CA ARG A 20 1.49 8.81 -17.18
C ARG A 20 2.33 8.67 -15.90
N ARG A 21 2.10 9.57 -14.93
CA ARG A 21 2.76 9.61 -13.61
C ARG A 21 1.97 8.76 -12.61
N ASP A 22 2.04 7.46 -12.80
CA ASP A 22 1.27 6.52 -12.00
C ASP A 22 2.18 5.84 -10.97
N VAL A 23 1.64 5.64 -9.77
CA VAL A 23 2.30 4.91 -8.68
C VAL A 23 1.48 3.68 -8.37
N TYR A 24 2.18 2.57 -8.12
CA TYR A 24 1.58 1.29 -7.75
C TYR A 24 2.06 0.91 -6.35
N LEU A 25 1.13 0.70 -5.43
CA LEU A 25 1.45 0.32 -4.06
C LEU A 25 1.54 -1.20 -3.95
N THR A 26 2.65 -1.68 -3.41
CA THR A 26 2.88 -3.08 -3.08
C THR A 26 3.35 -3.19 -1.64
N PHE A 27 2.81 -4.16 -0.90
CA PHE A 27 3.22 -4.45 0.47
C PHE A 27 3.82 -5.85 0.52
N ASP A 28 5.06 -5.93 0.97
CA ASP A 28 5.75 -7.20 1.24
C ASP A 28 5.54 -7.61 2.70
N ASP A 29 5.71 -8.91 2.96
CA ASP A 29 5.49 -9.55 4.25
C ASP A 29 4.01 -9.49 4.74
N GLY A 30 3.73 -10.15 5.86
CA GLY A 30 2.38 -10.25 6.43
C GLY A 30 1.57 -11.47 5.95
N PRO A 31 0.25 -11.52 6.22
CA PRO A 31 -0.54 -10.52 6.94
C PRO A 31 -0.09 -10.36 8.41
N ASN A 32 -0.10 -9.13 8.91
CA ASN A 32 0.20 -8.82 10.31
C ASN A 32 -1.06 -8.27 11.00
N PRO A 33 -1.61 -8.98 12.01
CA PRO A 33 -2.86 -8.60 12.66
C PRO A 33 -2.80 -7.25 13.39
N LEU A 34 -1.61 -6.76 13.71
CA LEU A 34 -1.44 -5.50 14.44
C LEU A 34 -1.41 -4.26 13.53
N CYS A 35 -1.11 -4.40 12.24
CA CYS A 35 -0.95 -3.23 11.35
C CYS A 35 -1.59 -3.37 9.97
N THR A 36 -1.78 -4.59 9.44
CA THR A 36 -2.46 -4.79 8.15
C THR A 36 -3.88 -4.19 8.15
N PRO A 37 -4.70 -4.30 9.22
CA PRO A 37 -6.01 -3.65 9.26
C PRO A 37 -5.95 -2.13 9.05
N ASP A 38 -5.03 -1.44 9.72
CA ASP A 38 -4.90 0.01 9.61
C ASP A 38 -4.48 0.44 8.19
N VAL A 39 -3.62 -0.34 7.54
CA VAL A 39 -3.24 -0.11 6.13
C VAL A 39 -4.45 -0.29 5.20
N LEU A 40 -5.25 -1.35 5.43
CA LEU A 40 -6.45 -1.62 4.64
C LEU A 40 -7.49 -0.51 4.80
N ASP A 41 -7.68 0.02 6.02
CA ASP A 41 -8.60 1.12 6.30
C ASP A 41 -8.20 2.39 5.52
N VAL A 42 -6.92 2.75 5.49
CA VAL A 42 -6.40 3.90 4.74
C VAL A 42 -6.58 3.70 3.22
N LEU A 43 -6.25 2.52 2.70
CA LEU A 43 -6.46 2.21 1.29
C LEU A 43 -7.95 2.28 0.90
N ALA A 44 -8.84 1.79 1.77
CA ALA A 44 -10.29 1.83 1.57
C ALA A 44 -10.84 3.26 1.61
N GLU A 45 -10.39 4.09 2.56
CA GLU A 45 -10.76 5.51 2.67
C GLU A 45 -10.48 6.27 1.36
N HIS A 46 -9.31 6.02 0.78
CA HIS A 46 -8.91 6.66 -0.49
C HIS A 46 -9.36 5.90 -1.74
N ARG A 47 -10.03 4.75 -1.60
CA ARG A 47 -10.43 3.85 -2.70
C ARG A 47 -9.25 3.45 -3.58
N MET A 48 -8.09 3.26 -2.98
CA MET A 48 -6.84 2.95 -3.67
C MET A 48 -6.59 1.44 -3.69
N PRO A 49 -6.42 0.83 -4.88
CA PRO A 49 -5.99 -0.56 -4.97
C PRO A 49 -4.51 -0.69 -4.61
N ALA A 50 -4.15 -1.83 -4.03
CA ALA A 50 -2.77 -2.23 -3.77
C ALA A 50 -2.62 -3.76 -3.88
N THR A 51 -1.38 -4.22 -4.04
CA THR A 51 -1.05 -5.65 -4.05
C THR A 51 -0.32 -6.03 -2.77
N PHE A 52 -0.69 -7.15 -2.16
CA PHE A 52 -0.03 -7.70 -0.97
C PHE A 52 0.68 -9.01 -1.32
N CYS A 53 2.00 -9.06 -1.12
CA CYS A 53 2.85 -10.23 -1.30
C CYS A 53 3.05 -10.93 0.05
N VAL A 54 2.06 -11.71 0.47
CA VAL A 54 2.00 -12.31 1.81
C VAL A 54 2.90 -13.54 1.99
N ILE A 55 3.29 -13.81 3.24
CA ILE A 55 4.02 -15.01 3.66
C ILE A 55 3.00 -16.10 4.00
N GLY A 56 3.09 -17.24 3.31
CA GLY A 56 2.15 -18.35 3.49
C GLY A 56 2.01 -18.83 4.95
N ALA A 57 3.10 -18.84 5.72
CA ALA A 57 3.08 -19.23 7.13
C ALA A 57 2.21 -18.30 8.01
N TYR A 58 2.05 -17.02 7.65
CA TYR A 58 1.22 -16.08 8.41
C TYR A 58 -0.25 -16.12 7.97
N VAL A 59 -0.51 -16.60 6.76
CA VAL A 59 -1.86 -16.76 6.21
C VAL A 59 -2.67 -17.78 7.02
N GLU A 60 -2.05 -18.90 7.39
CA GLU A 60 -2.73 -19.99 8.12
C GLU A 60 -3.36 -19.50 9.44
N ASP A 61 -2.68 -18.58 10.14
CA ASP A 61 -3.13 -18.01 11.41
C ASP A 61 -4.09 -16.81 11.25
N GLN A 62 -4.25 -16.28 10.03
CA GLN A 62 -4.98 -15.03 9.76
C GLN A 62 -6.03 -15.15 8.64
N PRO A 63 -6.96 -16.12 8.68
CA PRO A 63 -7.94 -16.34 7.60
C PRO A 63 -8.95 -15.19 7.42
N LYS A 64 -9.00 -14.23 8.35
CA LYS A 64 -9.86 -13.03 8.23
C LYS A 64 -9.20 -11.89 7.46
N LEU A 65 -7.88 -11.97 7.25
CA LEU A 65 -7.09 -10.94 6.55
C LEU A 65 -6.74 -11.36 5.11
N ILE A 66 -7.27 -12.48 4.64
CA ILE A 66 -7.06 -13.08 3.32
C ILE A 66 -8.43 -13.29 2.67
#